data_AF-A0AAE3H7A1-F1
#
_entry.id   AF-A0AAE3H7A1-F1
#
_cell.length_a   1.000
_cell.length_b   1.000
_cell.length_c   1.000
_cell.angle_alpha   90.00
_cell.angle_beta   90.00
_cell.angle_gamma   90.00
#
_symmetry.space_group_name_H-M   'P 1'
#
loop_
_entity.id
_entity.type
_entity.pdbx_description
1 polymer ?
#
loop_
_entity_poly.entity_id
_entity_poly.type
_entity_poly.pdbx_seq_one_letter_code
_entity_poly.pdbx_strand_id
1 'polypeptide(L)'
;MTEKILEGKLLLYSETGMEGGYLSIQDKNFIKLASPTFGVTNGNKVWDKNNISRFGQITNAEVLINSEWLQLPDPIWKDEDFEISSLYRGEINGDMNADKRLAEKYNFKIKYSVERLNEKYGQGNWKIDKNLPNVILKDGTRLHFGDTPTTIPSRPYGISQFAKTRATVNWSDGQIEHKVLSDNLLIEQSDYKGLHMLKDKDILKVLDLKTKNIICEGQLNEIPLIVFSQTKKGHFDQDKTRSWEQYFSDNYYAKIARNKTAAQIE
;
A
#
# COMPACT_ATOMS: atom_id res chain seq x y z
N MET A 1 -21.39 34.33 -6.53
CA MET A 1 -21.57 32.89 -6.25
C MET A 1 -20.22 32.33 -5.82
N THR A 2 -20.05 31.95 -4.55
CA THR A 2 -18.78 31.38 -4.07
C THR A 2 -18.75 29.89 -4.43
N GLU A 3 -18.12 29.55 -5.55
CA GLU A 3 -17.67 28.18 -5.85
C GLU A 3 -16.80 27.72 -4.68
N LYS A 4 -17.12 26.57 -4.09
CA LYS A 4 -16.13 25.90 -3.23
C LYS A 4 -15.17 25.20 -4.18
N ILE A 5 -14.12 25.92 -4.58
CA ILE A 5 -13.02 25.33 -5.34
C ILE A 5 -12.22 24.49 -4.37
N LEU A 6 -12.35 23.17 -4.47
CA LEU A 6 -11.46 22.25 -3.80
C LEU A 6 -10.29 21.95 -4.74
N GLU A 7 -9.07 22.06 -4.25
CA GLU A 7 -7.86 21.73 -5.00
C GLU A 7 -7.11 20.63 -4.26
N GLY A 8 -6.71 19.59 -4.98
CA GLY A 8 -6.15 18.41 -4.34
C GLY A 8 -5.64 17.38 -5.33
N LYS A 9 -5.13 16.26 -4.82
CA LYS A 9 -4.66 15.14 -5.63
C LYS A 9 -5.83 14.22 -5.96
N LEU A 10 -5.97 13.85 -7.22
CA LEU A 10 -6.90 12.82 -7.63
C LEU A 10 -6.46 11.47 -7.06
N LEU A 11 -7.43 10.69 -6.61
CA LEU A 11 -7.22 9.37 -6.03
C LEU A 11 -8.29 8.42 -6.53
N LEU A 12 -7.87 7.21 -6.86
CA LEU A 12 -8.78 6.07 -7.02
C LEU A 12 -8.82 5.31 -5.70
N TYR A 13 -9.93 5.42 -4.97
CA TYR A 13 -10.14 4.62 -3.77
C TYR A 13 -10.82 3.31 -4.15
N SER A 14 -10.37 2.18 -3.63
CA SER A 14 -11.00 0.88 -3.83
C SER A 14 -10.89 0.11 -2.51
N GLU A 15 -12.04 -0.31 -1.95
CA GLU A 15 -12.07 -1.10 -0.72
C GLU A 15 -11.73 -2.58 -0.95
N THR A 16 -11.88 -3.08 -2.18
CA THR A 16 -11.85 -4.53 -2.50
C THR A 16 -11.06 -4.90 -3.76
N GLY A 17 -10.19 -4.04 -4.28
CA GLY A 17 -9.60 -4.21 -5.61
C GLY A 17 -10.54 -3.69 -6.72
N MET A 18 -10.34 -4.11 -7.98
CA MET A 18 -11.00 -3.51 -9.17
C MET A 18 -12.54 -3.58 -9.22
N GLU A 19 -13.18 -4.08 -8.17
CA GLU A 19 -14.63 -4.07 -7.96
C GLU A 19 -15.00 -2.98 -6.93
N GLY A 20 -15.69 -1.93 -7.39
CA GLY A 20 -16.36 -0.97 -6.51
C GLY A 20 -15.57 0.26 -6.03
N GLY A 21 -14.58 0.74 -6.79
CA GLY A 21 -13.82 1.93 -6.43
C GLY A 21 -14.55 3.26 -6.62
N TYR A 22 -14.23 4.24 -5.76
CA TYR A 22 -14.71 5.62 -5.83
C TYR A 22 -13.61 6.54 -6.37
N LEU A 23 -13.97 7.39 -7.33
CA LEU A 23 -13.12 8.52 -7.71
C LEU A 23 -13.19 9.57 -6.62
N SER A 24 -12.03 10.02 -6.16
CA SER A 24 -11.92 10.94 -5.04
C SER A 24 -10.81 11.96 -5.27
N ILE A 25 -10.81 12.98 -4.42
CA ILE A 25 -9.74 13.96 -4.34
C ILE A 25 -9.29 14.08 -2.89
N GLN A 26 -7.99 14.18 -2.69
CA GLN A 26 -7.39 14.54 -1.42
C GLN A 26 -7.08 16.03 -1.43
N ASP A 27 -7.83 16.81 -0.65
CA ASP A 27 -7.59 18.25 -0.48
C ASP A 27 -6.13 18.49 -0.06
N LYS A 28 -5.46 19.36 -0.82
CA LYS A 28 -4.04 19.71 -0.61
C LYS A 28 -3.75 20.24 0.78
N ASN A 29 -4.72 20.87 1.43
CA ASN A 29 -4.56 21.43 2.78
C ASN A 29 -4.44 20.35 3.86
N PHE A 30 -4.80 19.11 3.54
CA PHE A 30 -4.72 17.94 4.41
C PHE A 30 -3.57 16.98 4.03
N ILE A 31 -2.72 17.39 3.09
CA ILE A 31 -1.49 16.67 2.72
C ILE A 31 -0.33 17.36 3.41
N LYS A 32 0.42 16.62 4.22
CA LYS A 32 1.60 17.12 4.94
C LYS A 32 2.79 16.21 4.71
N LEU A 33 4.00 16.78 4.80
CA LEU A 33 5.22 16.00 4.89
C LEU A 33 5.42 15.53 6.33
N ALA A 34 5.67 14.24 6.51
CA ALA A 34 5.88 13.63 7.81
C ALA A 34 6.91 12.50 7.74
N SER A 35 7.52 12.17 8.86
CA SER A 35 8.41 11.01 8.94
C SER A 35 7.63 9.72 8.69
N PRO A 36 8.21 8.76 7.95
CA PRO A 36 7.55 7.52 7.61
C PRO A 36 7.26 6.65 8.84
N THR A 37 5.98 6.31 9.06
CA THR A 37 5.56 5.49 10.20
C THR A 37 5.92 4.01 10.04
N PHE A 38 5.91 3.49 8.81
CA PHE A 38 6.21 2.10 8.48
C PHE A 38 7.47 1.98 7.61
N GLY A 39 8.45 2.87 7.79
CA GLY A 39 9.62 2.92 6.93
C GLY A 39 9.29 3.29 5.47
N VAL A 40 10.15 2.92 4.54
CA VAL A 40 10.02 3.27 3.11
C VAL A 40 10.15 2.05 2.19
N THR A 41 9.42 2.07 1.07
CA THR A 41 9.43 1.01 0.05
C THR A 41 9.85 1.53 -1.33
N ASN A 42 10.24 0.61 -2.21
CA ASN A 42 10.58 0.95 -3.60
C ASN A 42 9.43 1.68 -4.30
N GLY A 43 9.78 2.70 -5.08
CA GLY A 43 8.83 3.53 -5.81
C GLY A 43 8.26 4.69 -4.99
N ASN A 44 8.39 4.70 -3.66
CA ASN A 44 7.95 5.84 -2.85
C ASN A 44 8.67 7.12 -3.25
N LYS A 45 7.89 8.20 -3.35
CA LYS A 45 8.41 9.56 -3.42
C LYS A 45 8.71 10.06 -2.02
N VAL A 46 9.91 10.61 -1.84
CA VAL A 46 10.40 11.12 -0.55
C VAL A 46 10.98 12.51 -0.68
N TRP A 47 11.08 13.19 0.45
CA TRP A 47 11.71 14.49 0.59
C TRP A 47 12.86 14.42 1.59
N ASP A 48 13.91 15.16 1.32
CA ASP A 48 15.02 15.33 2.24
C ASP A 48 14.54 16.09 3.48
N LYS A 49 14.71 15.50 4.66
CA LYS A 49 14.29 16.11 5.93
C LYS A 49 15.03 17.42 6.22
N ASN A 50 16.25 17.57 5.72
CA ASN A 50 17.05 18.78 5.88
C ASN A 50 16.81 19.80 4.76
N ASN A 51 16.17 19.39 3.66
CA ASN A 51 15.82 20.26 2.55
C ASN A 51 14.50 19.82 1.89
N ILE A 52 13.38 20.35 2.38
CA ILE A 52 12.03 19.98 1.92
C ILE A 52 11.74 20.35 0.47
N SER A 53 12.60 21.12 -0.20
CA SER A 53 12.47 21.40 -1.64
C SER A 53 13.08 20.29 -2.51
N ARG A 54 13.98 19.50 -1.93
CA ARG A 54 14.65 18.36 -2.56
C ARG A 54 13.82 17.11 -2.36
N PHE A 55 13.38 16.53 -3.47
CA PHE A 55 12.59 15.29 -3.46
C PHE A 55 13.27 14.23 -4.32
N GLY A 56 12.94 12.98 -4.10
CA GLY A 56 13.53 11.86 -4.83
C GLY A 56 12.61 10.65 -4.86
N GLN A 57 13.06 9.61 -5.54
CA GLN A 57 12.37 8.33 -5.63
C GLN A 57 13.23 7.21 -5.10
N ILE A 58 12.61 6.32 -4.33
CA ILE A 58 13.28 5.22 -3.64
C ILE A 58 13.46 4.01 -4.54
N THR A 59 14.66 3.43 -4.48
CA THR A 59 15.00 2.11 -5.02
C THR A 59 15.86 1.32 -4.03
N ASN A 60 15.97 0.00 -4.23
CA ASN A 60 16.78 -0.89 -3.38
C ASN A 60 16.50 -0.72 -1.87
N ALA A 61 15.22 -0.68 -1.50
CA ALA A 61 14.80 -0.63 -0.11
C ALA A 61 15.25 -1.89 0.65
N GLU A 62 15.72 -1.68 1.86
CA GLU A 62 16.11 -2.70 2.82
C GLU A 62 15.50 -2.40 4.18
N VAL A 63 15.21 -3.44 4.96
CA VAL A 63 14.73 -3.34 6.34
C VAL A 63 15.71 -4.07 7.28
N LEU A 64 15.93 -3.49 8.45
CA LEU A 64 16.76 -4.10 9.48
C LEU A 64 15.94 -5.13 10.28
N ILE A 65 16.30 -6.40 10.18
CA ILE A 65 15.70 -7.51 10.92
C ILE A 65 16.84 -8.32 11.54
N ASN A 66 16.78 -8.59 12.85
CA ASN A 66 17.80 -9.37 13.57
C ASN A 66 19.25 -8.90 13.31
N SER A 67 19.45 -7.57 13.27
CA SER A 67 20.75 -6.92 12.98
C SER A 67 21.26 -7.07 11.54
N GLU A 68 20.47 -7.66 10.64
CA GLU A 68 20.79 -7.81 9.23
C GLU A 68 19.89 -6.92 8.35
N TRP A 69 20.47 -6.36 7.30
CA TRP A 69 19.72 -5.60 6.31
C TRP A 69 19.24 -6.55 5.22
N LEU A 70 17.92 -6.70 5.13
CA LEU A 70 17.29 -7.61 4.18
C LEU A 70 16.55 -6.81 3.12
N GLN A 71 16.62 -7.29 1.87
CA GLN A 71 15.95 -6.66 0.74
C GLN A 71 14.43 -6.61 0.93
N LEU A 72 13.83 -5.48 0.58
CA LEU A 72 12.40 -5.25 0.65
C LEU A 72 11.82 -4.79 -0.70
N PRO A 73 10.70 -5.38 -1.16
CA PRO A 73 10.06 -6.59 -0.63
C PRO A 73 10.97 -7.84 -0.78
N ASP A 74 10.73 -8.86 0.06
CA ASP A 74 11.48 -10.12 0.03
C ASP A 74 11.41 -10.79 -1.35
N PRO A 75 12.52 -11.07 -2.06
CA PRO A 75 12.51 -11.65 -3.40
C PRO A 75 11.61 -12.87 -3.63
N ILE A 76 11.27 -13.61 -2.57
CA ILE A 76 10.30 -14.71 -2.61
C ILE A 76 8.93 -14.30 -3.17
N TRP A 77 8.54 -13.03 -3.06
CA TRP A 77 7.23 -12.54 -3.56
C TRP A 77 7.05 -12.73 -5.07
N LYS A 78 8.16 -12.84 -5.83
CA LYS A 78 8.16 -13.06 -7.28
C LYS A 78 8.16 -14.54 -7.66
N ASP A 79 8.28 -15.43 -6.69
CA ASP A 79 8.32 -16.86 -6.92
C ASP A 79 6.90 -17.39 -7.11
N GLU A 80 6.67 -18.20 -8.15
CA GLU A 80 5.36 -18.81 -8.41
C GLU A 80 4.93 -19.74 -7.27
N ASP A 81 5.89 -20.39 -6.60
CA ASP A 81 5.60 -21.25 -5.46
C ASP A 81 5.09 -20.45 -4.26
N PHE A 82 5.43 -19.15 -4.15
CA PHE A 82 5.02 -18.33 -3.01
C PHE A 82 3.50 -18.18 -2.95
N GLU A 83 2.83 -17.94 -4.08
CA GLU A 83 1.37 -17.72 -4.13
C GLU A 83 0.55 -18.96 -3.73
N ILE A 84 1.14 -20.16 -3.81
CA ILE A 84 0.52 -21.43 -3.41
C ILE A 84 1.04 -21.97 -2.07
N SER A 85 2.08 -21.35 -1.51
CA SER A 85 2.71 -21.77 -0.26
C SER A 85 1.86 -21.51 0.98
N SER A 86 2.19 -22.17 2.09
CA SER A 86 1.58 -21.89 3.39
C SER A 86 1.91 -20.49 3.91
N LEU A 87 3.03 -19.90 3.47
CA LEU A 87 3.42 -18.54 3.83
C LEU A 87 2.45 -17.48 3.26
N TYR A 88 1.80 -17.77 2.14
CA TYR A 88 0.82 -16.87 1.52
C TYR A 88 -0.63 -17.28 1.82
N ARG A 89 -0.95 -18.58 1.75
CA ARG A 89 -2.33 -19.09 1.89
C ARG A 89 -2.71 -19.54 3.31
N GLY A 90 -1.76 -19.52 4.24
CA GLY A 90 -1.91 -20.11 5.57
C GLY A 90 -1.72 -21.63 5.57
N GLU A 91 -1.39 -22.20 6.73
CA GLU A 91 -1.02 -23.62 6.89
C GLU A 91 -2.08 -24.62 6.42
N ILE A 92 -3.36 -24.25 6.46
CA ILE A 92 -4.46 -25.14 6.07
C ILE A 92 -4.58 -25.25 4.55
N ASN A 93 -4.30 -24.16 3.82
CA ASN A 93 -4.55 -24.05 2.38
C ASN A 93 -3.27 -24.04 1.53
N GLY A 94 -2.09 -24.04 2.17
CA GLY A 94 -0.80 -24.02 1.51
C GLY A 94 -0.33 -25.39 1.03
N ASP A 95 0.42 -25.40 -0.07
CA ASP A 95 1.12 -26.59 -0.55
C ASP A 95 2.46 -26.77 0.17
N MET A 96 2.56 -27.84 0.97
CA MET A 96 3.78 -28.19 1.70
C MET A 96 4.96 -28.55 0.79
N ASN A 97 4.70 -28.96 -0.47
CA ASN A 97 5.78 -29.17 -1.44
C ASN A 97 6.32 -27.84 -1.97
N ALA A 98 5.46 -26.84 -2.16
CA ALA A 98 5.88 -25.48 -2.51
C ALA A 98 6.70 -24.88 -1.37
N ASP A 99 6.24 -25.03 -0.13
CA ASP A 99 6.99 -24.66 1.07
C ASP A 99 8.41 -25.25 1.10
N LYS A 100 8.56 -26.54 0.77
CA LYS A 100 9.86 -27.20 0.69
C LYS A 100 10.75 -26.62 -0.41
N ARG A 101 10.21 -26.44 -1.62
CA ARG A 101 10.97 -25.85 -2.75
C ARG A 101 11.45 -24.43 -2.42
N LEU A 102 10.59 -23.62 -1.80
CA LEU A 102 10.95 -22.26 -1.36
C LEU A 102 12.02 -22.28 -0.26
N ALA A 103 11.85 -23.11 0.76
CA ALA A 103 12.78 -23.28 1.86
C ALA A 103 14.18 -23.66 1.36
N GLU A 104 14.27 -24.59 0.41
CA GLU A 104 15.51 -25.01 -0.24
C GLU A 104 16.11 -23.89 -1.11
N LYS A 105 15.30 -23.29 -1.99
CA LYS A 105 15.74 -22.26 -2.94
C LYS A 105 16.28 -21.00 -2.27
N TYR A 106 15.65 -20.57 -1.18
CA TYR A 106 15.99 -19.33 -0.47
C TYR A 106 16.65 -19.57 0.89
N ASN A 107 17.04 -20.81 1.19
CA ASN A 107 17.77 -21.24 2.37
C ASN A 107 17.16 -20.75 3.70
N PHE A 108 15.94 -21.18 3.99
CA PHE A 108 15.27 -20.92 5.26
C PHE A 108 14.47 -22.12 5.75
N LYS A 109 14.16 -22.17 7.05
CA LYS A 109 13.24 -23.14 7.64
C LYS A 109 11.87 -22.50 7.87
N ILE A 110 10.80 -23.24 7.61
CA ILE A 110 9.43 -22.88 8.02
C ILE A 110 9.12 -23.50 9.38
N LYS A 111 8.57 -22.68 10.28
CA LYS A 111 8.03 -23.06 11.58
C LYS A 111 6.50 -23.01 11.53
N TYR A 112 5.90 -24.19 11.57
CA TYR A 112 4.45 -24.38 11.56
C TYR A 112 3.83 -24.18 12.95
N SER A 113 2.50 -24.10 13.03
CA SER A 113 1.77 -23.77 14.26
C SER A 113 2.08 -24.71 15.41
N VAL A 114 2.19 -26.02 15.14
CA VAL A 114 2.51 -27.02 16.19
C VAL A 114 3.87 -26.72 16.83
N GLU A 115 4.90 -26.46 16.02
CA GLU A 115 6.24 -26.10 16.50
C GLU A 115 6.17 -24.80 17.32
N ARG A 116 5.54 -23.76 16.77
CA ARG A 116 5.40 -22.45 17.43
C ARG A 116 4.60 -22.51 18.74
N LEU A 117 3.55 -23.31 18.79
CA LEU A 117 2.72 -23.50 19.99
C LEU A 117 3.47 -24.29 21.07
N ASN A 118 4.20 -25.33 20.68
CA ASN A 118 5.05 -26.08 21.60
C ASN A 118 6.16 -25.20 22.18
N GLU A 119 6.78 -24.34 21.37
CA GLU A 119 7.78 -23.38 21.84
C GLU A 119 7.20 -22.34 22.81
N LYS A 120 6.00 -21.82 22.52
CA LYS A 120 5.41 -20.74 23.31
C LYS A 120 4.72 -21.20 24.59
N TYR A 121 4.01 -22.34 24.54
CA TYR A 121 3.15 -22.81 25.64
C TYR A 121 3.56 -24.15 26.24
N GLY A 122 4.50 -24.87 25.60
CA GLY A 122 4.90 -26.21 25.98
C GLY A 122 3.97 -27.29 25.39
N GLN A 123 4.56 -28.43 25.05
CA GLN A 123 3.83 -29.56 24.50
C GLN A 123 2.77 -30.07 25.49
N GLY A 124 1.55 -30.29 25.00
CA GLY A 124 0.42 -30.79 25.80
C GLY A 124 -0.31 -29.73 26.64
N ASN A 125 0.13 -28.46 26.60
CA ASN A 125 -0.53 -27.35 27.32
C ASN A 125 -1.51 -26.56 26.45
N TRP A 126 -1.83 -27.06 25.26
CA TRP A 126 -2.73 -26.42 24.30
C TRP A 126 -3.43 -27.47 23.45
N LYS A 127 -4.57 -27.10 22.87
CA LYS A 127 -5.27 -27.85 21.82
C LYS A 127 -5.90 -26.90 20.81
N ILE A 128 -6.04 -27.33 19.57
CA ILE A 128 -6.84 -26.60 18.57
C ILE A 128 -8.33 -26.80 18.92
N ASP A 129 -9.12 -25.72 18.93
CA ASP A 129 -10.56 -25.79 19.24
C ASP A 129 -11.33 -26.53 18.13
N LYS A 130 -11.13 -26.08 16.88
CA LYS A 130 -11.71 -26.69 15.67
C LYS A 130 -10.66 -26.76 14.57
N ASN A 131 -10.27 -25.59 14.09
CA ASN A 131 -9.18 -25.37 13.14
C ASN A 131 -8.34 -24.19 13.64
N LEU A 132 -7.12 -24.05 13.14
CA LEU A 132 -6.42 -22.77 13.23
C LEU A 132 -7.32 -21.66 12.66
N PRO A 133 -7.23 -20.43 13.21
CA PRO A 133 -6.25 -19.94 14.19
C PRO A 133 -6.65 -20.07 15.67
N ASN A 134 -7.74 -20.77 16.02
CA ASN A 134 -8.27 -20.79 17.39
C ASN A 134 -7.66 -21.92 18.24
N VAL A 135 -7.04 -21.53 19.36
CA VAL A 135 -6.34 -22.43 20.29
C VAL A 135 -6.89 -22.27 21.71
N ILE A 136 -7.02 -23.37 22.43
CA ILE A 136 -7.41 -23.42 23.84
C ILE A 136 -6.20 -23.85 24.66
N LEU A 137 -5.80 -23.04 25.63
CA LEU A 137 -4.76 -23.38 26.59
C LEU A 137 -5.29 -24.31 27.69
N LYS A 138 -4.37 -24.94 28.41
CA LYS A 138 -4.68 -25.89 29.50
C LYS A 138 -5.54 -25.30 30.62
N ASP A 139 -5.42 -24.00 30.87
CA ASP A 139 -6.22 -23.26 31.86
C ASP A 139 -7.63 -22.88 31.36
N GLY A 140 -7.96 -23.22 30.11
CA GLY A 140 -9.24 -22.89 29.46
C GLY A 140 -9.23 -21.58 28.67
N THR A 141 -8.14 -20.81 28.69
CA THR A 141 -8.00 -19.57 27.93
C THR A 141 -8.10 -19.84 26.44
N ARG A 142 -8.91 -19.05 25.72
CA ARG A 142 -9.06 -19.12 24.26
C ARG A 142 -8.27 -18.00 23.60
N LEU A 143 -7.47 -18.33 22.60
CA LEU A 143 -6.59 -17.40 21.91
C LEU A 143 -6.68 -17.56 20.40
N HIS A 144 -6.50 -16.46 19.68
CA HIS A 144 -6.31 -16.43 18.24
C HIS A 144 -4.80 -16.41 17.95
N PHE A 145 -4.25 -17.53 17.45
CA PHE A 145 -2.80 -17.74 17.30
C PHE A 145 -2.25 -17.37 15.92
N GLY A 146 -3.10 -17.29 14.91
CA GLY A 146 -2.70 -17.12 13.51
C GLY A 146 -2.33 -18.46 12.86
N ASP A 147 -2.65 -18.60 11.58
CA ASP A 147 -2.44 -19.82 10.78
C ASP A 147 -1.31 -19.68 9.76
N THR A 148 -0.76 -18.47 9.55
CA THR A 148 0.42 -18.27 8.70
C THR A 148 1.69 -18.74 9.43
N PRO A 149 2.53 -19.61 8.84
CA PRO A 149 3.80 -20.03 9.42
C PRO A 149 4.77 -18.87 9.64
N THR A 150 5.84 -19.10 10.42
CA THR A 150 6.99 -18.18 10.49
C THR A 150 8.25 -18.81 9.89
N THR A 151 9.28 -18.01 9.65
CA THR A 151 10.55 -18.46 9.04
C THR A 151 11.77 -18.22 9.91
N ILE A 152 12.79 -19.07 9.72
CA ILE A 152 14.13 -18.92 10.30
C ILE A 152 15.18 -19.01 9.18
N PRO A 153 16.03 -17.99 8.99
CA PRO A 153 15.94 -16.67 9.64
C PRO A 153 14.63 -15.95 9.27
N SER A 154 14.24 -14.95 10.07
CA SER A 154 13.04 -14.15 9.82
C SER A 154 13.17 -13.37 8.51
N ARG A 155 12.08 -13.32 7.75
CA ARG A 155 12.02 -12.72 6.41
C ARG A 155 11.13 -11.46 6.39
N PRO A 156 11.43 -10.45 5.55
CA PRO A 156 10.69 -9.20 5.51
C PRO A 156 9.40 -9.29 4.68
N TYR A 157 8.41 -10.04 5.18
CA TYR A 157 7.07 -10.11 4.56
C TYR A 157 6.29 -8.79 4.63
N GLY A 158 6.70 -7.88 5.52
CA GLY A 158 6.16 -6.54 5.66
C GLY A 158 7.12 -5.68 6.49
N ILE A 159 6.82 -4.38 6.58
CA ILE A 159 7.54 -3.46 7.45
C ILE A 159 6.73 -3.26 8.73
N SER A 160 7.30 -3.61 9.88
CA SER A 160 6.66 -3.30 11.16
C SER A 160 6.62 -1.78 11.40
N GLN A 161 5.70 -1.33 12.25
CA GLN A 161 5.66 0.07 12.64
C GLN A 161 7.02 0.47 13.25
N PHE A 162 7.55 1.60 12.81
CA PHE A 162 8.85 2.15 13.23
C PHE A 162 10.06 1.24 12.91
N ALA A 163 9.91 0.28 12.01
CA ALA A 163 11.06 -0.51 11.55
C ALA A 163 12.11 0.42 10.93
N LYS A 164 13.38 0.12 11.22
CA LYS A 164 14.49 0.85 10.61
C LYS A 164 14.64 0.38 9.17
N THR A 165 14.39 1.27 8.24
CA THR A 165 14.57 1.01 6.81
C THR A 165 15.67 1.92 6.24
N ARG A 166 16.30 1.46 5.16
CA ARG A 166 17.23 2.28 4.38
C ARG A 166 17.01 1.99 2.90
N ALA A 167 17.38 2.93 2.06
CA ALA A 167 17.25 2.72 0.62
C ALA A 167 18.25 3.55 -0.18
N THR A 168 18.28 3.31 -1.49
CA THR A 168 18.86 4.25 -2.44
C THR A 168 17.81 5.30 -2.82
N VAL A 169 18.20 6.57 -2.83
CA VAL A 169 17.35 7.68 -3.27
C VAL A 169 17.94 8.31 -4.52
N ASN A 170 17.15 8.33 -5.59
CA ASN A 170 17.45 9.10 -6.80
C ASN A 170 16.79 10.47 -6.66
N TRP A 171 17.59 11.50 -6.38
CA TRP A 171 17.12 12.84 -6.11
C TRP A 171 16.77 13.60 -7.40
N SER A 172 15.89 14.59 -7.28
CA SER A 172 15.42 15.42 -8.40
C SER A 172 16.51 16.29 -9.02
N ASP A 173 17.61 16.51 -8.31
CA ASP A 173 18.80 17.23 -8.76
C ASP A 173 19.78 16.32 -9.55
N GLY A 174 19.44 15.04 -9.74
CA GLY A 174 20.24 14.05 -10.45
C GLY A 174 21.26 13.31 -9.57
N GLN A 175 21.38 13.66 -8.28
CA GLN A 175 22.25 12.91 -7.37
C GLN A 175 21.63 11.59 -6.94
N ILE A 176 22.47 10.60 -6.70
CA ILE A 176 22.08 9.29 -6.16
C ILE A 176 22.77 9.10 -4.83
N GLU A 177 21.99 8.88 -3.78
CA GLU A 177 22.49 8.58 -2.43
C GLU A 177 22.12 7.15 -2.04
N HIS A 178 23.09 6.38 -1.57
CA HIS A 178 22.89 4.99 -1.18
C HIS A 178 22.72 4.86 0.34
N LYS A 179 21.92 3.87 0.76
CA LYS A 179 21.72 3.51 2.17
C LYS A 179 21.23 4.68 3.05
N VAL A 180 20.42 5.58 2.48
CA VAL A 180 19.78 6.68 3.22
C VAL A 180 18.77 6.07 4.19
N LEU A 181 18.90 6.40 5.48
CA LEU A 181 17.97 5.94 6.52
C LEU A 181 16.62 6.64 6.38
N SER A 182 15.53 5.90 6.61
CA SER A 182 14.17 6.45 6.60
C SER A 182 13.96 7.61 7.57
N ASP A 183 14.73 7.67 8.66
CA ASP A 183 14.65 8.73 9.67
C ASP A 183 15.09 10.11 9.14
N ASN A 184 15.83 10.11 8.02
CA ASN A 184 16.31 11.29 7.29
C ASN A 184 15.38 11.67 6.13
N LEU A 185 14.27 10.95 5.95
CA LEU A 185 13.33 11.16 4.86
C LEU A 185 11.97 11.59 5.40
N LEU A 186 11.24 12.31 4.56
CA LEU A 186 9.84 12.62 4.74
C LEU A 186 9.03 12.01 3.60
N ILE A 187 7.80 11.60 3.90
CA ILE A 187 6.80 11.17 2.92
C ILE A 187 5.58 12.08 3.02
N GLU A 188 4.78 12.12 1.96
CA GLU A 188 3.45 12.71 2.07
C GLU A 188 2.53 11.80 2.89
N GLN A 189 1.83 12.41 3.85
CA GLN A 189 0.75 11.80 4.59
C GLN A 189 -0.52 12.61 4.41
N SER A 190 -1.61 11.91 4.18
CA SER A 190 -2.94 12.49 3.98
C SER A 190 -3.83 12.21 5.18
N ASP A 191 -4.68 13.16 5.54
CA ASP A 191 -5.75 12.99 6.53
C ASP A 191 -7.09 12.68 5.82
N TYR A 192 -7.81 11.67 6.32
CA TYR A 192 -9.15 11.30 5.87
C TYR A 192 -10.14 12.48 5.88
N LYS A 193 -9.95 13.49 6.73
CA LYS A 193 -10.77 14.71 6.73
C LYS A 193 -10.73 15.49 5.41
N GLY A 194 -9.63 15.38 4.66
CA GLY A 194 -9.46 16.00 3.36
C GLY A 194 -9.84 15.09 2.19
N LEU A 195 -10.29 13.86 2.45
CA LEU A 195 -10.73 12.95 1.40
C LEU A 195 -12.18 13.28 1.01
N HIS A 196 -12.38 13.63 -0.26
CA HIS A 196 -13.70 13.95 -0.79
C HIS A 196 -14.03 13.06 -1.97
N MET A 197 -15.15 12.33 -1.87
CA MET A 197 -15.71 11.60 -3.01
C MET A 197 -16.22 12.59 -4.05
N LEU A 198 -15.88 12.31 -5.31
CA LEU A 198 -16.33 13.10 -6.46
C LEU A 198 -17.79 12.74 -6.79
N LYS A 199 -18.59 13.75 -7.16
CA LYS A 199 -19.99 13.58 -7.55
C LYS A 199 -20.14 13.71 -9.07
N ASP A 200 -21.14 13.05 -9.64
CA ASP A 200 -21.42 13.01 -11.09
C ASP A 200 -21.43 14.37 -11.80
N LYS A 201 -21.84 15.44 -11.10
CA LYS A 201 -21.95 16.81 -11.63
C LYS A 201 -20.74 17.68 -11.31
N ASP A 202 -19.71 17.14 -10.66
CA ASP A 202 -18.48 17.87 -10.42
C ASP A 202 -17.74 18.08 -11.74
N ILE A 203 -17.24 19.30 -11.96
CA ILE A 203 -16.35 19.60 -13.08
C ILE A 203 -14.92 19.53 -12.55
N LEU A 204 -14.15 18.59 -13.11
CA LEU A 204 -12.74 18.41 -12.82
C LEU A 204 -11.88 19.21 -13.79
N LYS A 205 -10.92 19.96 -13.26
CA LYS A 205 -9.89 20.69 -14.01
C LYS A 205 -8.52 20.17 -13.58
N VAL A 206 -7.95 19.27 -14.38
CA VAL A 206 -6.64 18.64 -14.11
C VAL A 206 -5.54 19.63 -14.45
N LEU A 207 -4.59 19.79 -13.53
CA LEU A 207 -3.49 20.72 -13.64
C LEU A 207 -2.21 20.00 -14.08
N ASP A 208 -1.48 20.61 -15.01
CA ASP A 208 -0.12 20.21 -15.33
C ASP A 208 0.79 20.36 -14.11
N LEU A 209 1.60 19.34 -13.84
CA LEU A 209 2.46 19.31 -12.65
C LEU A 209 3.49 20.45 -12.63
N LYS A 210 3.98 20.88 -13.81
CA LYS A 210 5.04 21.89 -13.95
C LYS A 210 4.48 23.30 -14.10
N THR A 211 3.61 23.50 -15.08
CA THR A 211 3.09 24.80 -15.49
C THR A 211 1.88 25.25 -14.68
N LYS A 212 1.21 24.32 -13.97
CA LYS A 212 -0.06 24.55 -13.26
C LYS A 212 -1.23 24.97 -14.17
N ASN A 213 -1.06 24.88 -15.49
CA ASN A 213 -2.11 25.11 -16.47
C ASN A 213 -3.11 23.96 -16.48
N ILE A 214 -4.36 24.24 -16.88
CA ILE A 214 -5.36 23.19 -17.07
C ILE A 214 -5.01 22.42 -18.35
N ILE A 215 -4.83 21.11 -18.21
CA ILE A 215 -4.51 20.20 -19.32
C ILE A 215 -5.67 19.29 -19.70
N CYS A 216 -6.65 19.14 -18.81
CA CYS A 216 -7.88 18.42 -19.07
C CYS A 216 -8.99 19.02 -18.22
N GLU A 217 -10.17 19.14 -18.81
CA GLU A 217 -11.38 19.58 -18.14
C GLU A 217 -12.55 18.71 -18.60
N GLY A 218 -13.38 18.27 -17.66
CA GLY A 218 -14.54 17.44 -17.97
C GLY A 218 -15.46 17.25 -16.78
N GLN A 219 -16.73 16.94 -17.06
CA GLN A 219 -17.70 16.58 -16.03
C GLN A 219 -17.54 15.10 -15.66
N LEU A 220 -17.67 14.77 -14.37
CA LEU A 220 -17.35 13.42 -13.87
C LEU A 220 -18.20 12.31 -14.54
N ASN A 221 -19.49 12.55 -14.75
CA ASN A 221 -20.39 11.58 -15.39
C ASN A 221 -20.12 11.35 -16.89
N GLU A 222 -19.27 12.16 -17.52
CA GLU A 222 -18.84 11.96 -18.91
C GLU A 222 -17.59 11.08 -19.01
N ILE A 223 -16.93 10.81 -17.88
CA ILE A 223 -15.82 9.85 -17.84
C ILE A 223 -16.44 8.45 -18.02
N PRO A 224 -16.02 7.67 -19.03
CA PRO A 224 -16.63 6.38 -19.36
C PRO A 224 -16.17 5.29 -18.39
N LEU A 225 -16.68 5.36 -17.17
CA LEU A 225 -16.36 4.40 -16.11
C LEU A 225 -17.25 3.17 -16.20
N ILE A 226 -16.67 2.00 -15.92
CA ILE A 226 -17.44 0.77 -15.73
C ILE A 226 -17.42 0.34 -14.27
N VAL A 227 -18.51 -0.26 -13.81
CA VAL A 227 -18.68 -0.69 -12.42
C VAL A 227 -17.83 -1.92 -12.12
N PHE A 228 -17.75 -2.85 -13.07
CA PHE A 228 -17.00 -4.10 -12.98
C PHE A 228 -16.06 -4.22 -14.17
N SER A 229 -14.78 -4.45 -13.90
CA SER A 229 -13.76 -4.67 -14.91
C SER A 229 -12.92 -5.88 -14.56
N GLN A 230 -12.66 -6.71 -15.56
CA GLN A 230 -11.71 -7.83 -15.44
C GLN A 230 -10.32 -7.45 -15.98
N THR A 231 -10.15 -6.22 -16.47
CA THR A 231 -8.88 -5.76 -17.05
C THR A 231 -8.08 -4.98 -16.01
N LYS A 232 -6.76 -4.91 -16.20
CA LYS A 232 -5.86 -4.15 -15.31
C LYS A 232 -6.19 -2.65 -15.20
N LYS A 233 -7.00 -2.13 -16.13
CA LYS A 233 -7.43 -0.73 -16.15
C LYS A 233 -8.56 -0.43 -15.17
N GLY A 234 -9.18 -1.46 -14.58
CA GLY A 234 -10.29 -1.29 -13.65
C GLY A 234 -11.41 -0.47 -14.27
N HIS A 235 -11.86 0.56 -13.54
CA HIS A 235 -12.95 1.44 -13.94
C HIS A 235 -12.74 2.15 -15.28
N PHE A 236 -11.50 2.33 -15.74
CA PHE A 236 -11.18 3.09 -16.95
C PHE A 236 -11.11 2.23 -18.22
N ASP A 237 -11.63 1.01 -18.22
CA ASP A 237 -11.49 0.09 -19.36
C ASP A 237 -12.07 0.67 -20.68
N GLN A 238 -13.11 1.49 -20.58
CA GLN A 238 -13.72 2.19 -21.72
C GLN A 238 -13.11 3.58 -22.00
N ASP A 239 -12.16 4.05 -21.18
CA ASP A 239 -11.41 5.27 -21.47
C ASP A 239 -10.44 5.02 -22.63
N LYS A 240 -10.88 5.39 -23.84
CA LYS A 240 -10.09 5.30 -25.07
C LYS A 240 -8.99 6.36 -25.13
N THR A 241 -9.09 7.43 -24.34
CA THR A 241 -8.11 8.51 -24.32
C THR A 241 -6.92 8.21 -23.40
N ARG A 242 -7.11 7.33 -22.41
CA ARG A 242 -6.18 6.98 -21.30
C ARG A 242 -5.77 8.13 -20.40
N SER A 243 -6.25 9.35 -20.66
CA SER A 243 -5.88 10.53 -19.89
C SER A 243 -6.40 10.45 -18.47
N TRP A 244 -7.66 10.04 -18.28
CA TRP A 244 -8.27 10.00 -16.95
C TRP A 244 -7.68 8.89 -16.08
N GLU A 245 -7.52 7.69 -16.63
CA GLU A 245 -6.84 6.58 -15.95
C GLU A 245 -5.49 7.03 -15.37
N GLN A 246 -4.70 7.70 -16.20
CA GLN A 246 -3.39 8.21 -15.80
C GLN A 246 -3.51 9.29 -14.71
N TYR A 247 -4.39 10.29 -14.87
CA TYR A 247 -4.51 11.37 -13.89
C TYR A 247 -4.87 10.89 -12.49
N PHE A 248 -5.74 9.88 -12.39
CA PHE A 248 -6.10 9.28 -11.11
C PHE A 248 -5.03 8.32 -10.57
N SER A 249 -4.38 7.54 -11.44
CA SER A 249 -3.35 6.58 -11.03
C SER A 249 -2.03 7.23 -10.63
N ASP A 250 -1.69 8.36 -11.24
CA ASP A 250 -0.46 9.12 -11.00
C ASP A 250 -0.68 10.28 -9.99
N ASN A 251 -1.86 10.34 -9.38
CA ASN A 251 -2.25 11.31 -8.36
C ASN A 251 -2.08 12.78 -8.78
N TYR A 252 -2.52 13.13 -9.99
CA TYR A 252 -2.44 14.49 -10.52
C TYR A 252 -3.20 15.48 -9.64
N TYR A 253 -2.72 16.72 -9.60
CA TYR A 253 -3.49 17.80 -8.96
C TYR A 253 -4.64 18.23 -9.84
N ALA A 254 -5.80 18.48 -9.23
CA ALA A 254 -6.98 18.99 -9.91
C ALA A 254 -7.71 20.02 -9.06
N LYS A 255 -8.54 20.83 -9.72
CA LYS A 255 -9.54 21.69 -9.09
C LYS A 255 -10.93 21.14 -9.38
N ILE A 256 -11.81 21.20 -8.40
CA ILE A 256 -13.22 20.87 -8.54
C ILE A 256 -14.05 22.14 -8.51
N ALA A 257 -14.90 22.31 -9.51
CA ALA A 257 -16.02 23.23 -9.43
C ALA A 257 -17.30 22.43 -9.18
N ARG A 258 -17.94 22.68 -8.03
CA ARG A 258 -19.21 22.07 -7.64
C ARG A 258 -20.33 23.10 -7.68
N ASN A 259 -21.34 22.85 -8.51
CA ASN A 259 -22.54 23.69 -8.58
C ASN A 259 -23.35 23.56 -7.28
N LYS A 260 -23.53 24.68 -6.55
CA LYS A 260 -24.19 24.71 -5.23
C LYS A 260 -25.66 24.26 -5.23
N THR A 261 -26.32 24.16 -6.38
CA THR A 261 -27.73 23.76 -6.50
C THR A 261 -28.02 22.30 -6.16
N ALA A 262 -27.01 21.44 -6.02
CA ALA A 262 -27.18 20.04 -5.66
C ALA A 262 -26.87 19.70 -4.18
N ALA A 263 -26.53 20.70 -3.35
CA ALA A 263 -26.16 20.48 -1.94
C ALA A 263 -27.33 20.68 -0.94
N GLN A 264 -28.56 20.86 -1.44
CA GLN A 264 -29.76 21.04 -0.61
C GLN A 264 -30.86 19.99 -0.86
N ILE A 265 -30.55 18.92 -1.59
CA ILE A 265 -31.43 17.75 -1.70
C ILE A 265 -30.55 16.52 -1.51
N GLU A 266 -30.16 16.27 -0.27
CA GLU A 266 -29.69 14.97 0.27
C GLU A 266 -29.67 15.07 1.80
#